data_AF-A0A843IYX6-F1
#
_entry.id   AF-A0A843IYX6-F1
#
_cell.length_a   1.000
_cell.length_b   1.000
_cell.length_c   1.000
_cell.angle_alpha   90.00
_cell.angle_beta   90.00
_cell.angle_gamma   90.00
#
_symmetry.space_group_name_H-M   'P 1'
#
loop_
_entity.id
_entity.type
_entity.pdbx_description
1 polymer ?
#
loop_
_entity_poly.entity_id
_entity_poly.type
_entity_poly.pdbx_seq_one_letter_code
_entity_poly.pdbx_strand_id
1 'polypeptide(L)' 'MATVRLPEHSHCKYCGDPVPFGDEYCGEECREADRERDRKDRNKDVMFYALSIVTIIVIIAAGLLL' A
#
# COMPACT_ATOMS: atom_id res chain seq x y z
N MET A 1 35.53 -15.41 -2.56
CA MET A 1 34.55 -14.83 -1.62
C MET A 1 33.89 -15.99 -0.90
N ALA A 2 34.13 -16.15 0.39
CA ALA A 2 33.46 -17.19 1.18
C ALA A 2 31.97 -16.80 1.27
N THR A 3 31.10 -17.55 0.60
CA THR A 3 29.66 -17.32 0.66
C THR A 3 29.14 -17.89 1.97
N VAL A 4 29.05 -17.06 3.01
CA VAL A 4 28.23 -17.36 4.17
C VAL A 4 26.80 -17.49 3.65
N ARG A 5 26.26 -18.72 3.63
CA ARG A 5 24.85 -18.93 3.27
C ARG A 5 24.00 -18.35 4.39
N LEU A 6 23.39 -17.20 4.14
CA LEU A 6 22.34 -16.68 5.01
C LEU A 6 21.18 -17.67 4.99
N PRO A 7 20.64 -18.07 6.15
CA PRO A 7 19.44 -18.90 6.19
C PRO A 7 18.29 -18.23 5.45
N GLU A 8 17.35 -19.04 4.97
CA GLU A 8 16.12 -18.53 4.40
C GLU A 8 15.41 -17.61 5.40
N HIS A 9 15.01 -16.44 4.93
CA HIS A 9 14.34 -15.42 5.72
C HIS A 9 13.32 -14.69 4.82
N SER A 10 12.29 -14.17 5.46
CA SER A 10 11.38 -13.20 4.84
C SER A 10 11.85 -11.78 5.17
N HIS A 11 11.23 -10.78 4.56
CA HIS A 11 11.41 -9.38 4.96
C HIS A 11 10.11 -8.84 5.55
N CYS A 12 10.22 -8.03 6.60
CA CYS A 12 9.08 -7.32 7.18
C CYS A 12 8.41 -6.44 6.12
N LYS A 13 7.10 -6.57 5.94
CA LYS A 13 6.34 -5.82 4.93
C LYS A 13 6.37 -4.30 5.13
N TYR A 14 6.63 -3.84 6.37
CA TYR A 14 6.65 -2.42 6.73
C TYR A 14 8.04 -1.77 6.66
N CYS A 15 9.02 -2.30 7.42
CA CYS A 15 10.37 -1.72 7.54
C CYS A 15 11.43 -2.37 6.64
N GLY A 16 11.15 -3.57 6.12
CA GLY A 16 12.09 -4.32 5.28
C GLY A 16 13.16 -5.13 6.04
N ASP A 17 13.19 -5.08 7.37
CA ASP A 17 14.14 -5.87 8.16
C ASP A 17 13.94 -7.38 7.95
N PRO A 18 15.02 -8.19 7.96
CA PRO A 18 14.91 -9.64 7.90
C PRO A 18 14.08 -10.19 9.07
N VAL A 19 13.15 -11.08 8.76
CA VAL A 19 12.33 -11.81 9.73
C VAL A 19 12.42 -13.31 9.45
N PRO A 20 12.13 -14.18 10.43
CA PRO A 20 12.11 -15.62 10.20
C PRO A 20 11.26 -15.99 8.99
N PHE A 21 11.68 -17.03 8.26
CA PHE A 21 10.94 -17.48 7.10
C PHE A 21 9.48 -17.81 7.47
N GLY A 22 8.54 -17.22 6.73
CA GLY A 22 7.11 -17.35 6.97
C GLY A 22 6.50 -16.22 7.82
N ASP A 23 7.31 -15.46 8.55
CA ASP A 23 6.82 -14.27 9.25
C ASP A 23 6.65 -13.09 8.29
N GLU A 24 5.66 -12.25 8.57
CA GLU A 24 5.33 -11.09 7.74
C GLU A 24 5.83 -9.76 8.29
N TYR A 25 6.05 -9.67 9.61
CA TYR A 25 6.38 -8.42 10.30
C TYR A 25 7.41 -8.65 11.40
N CYS A 26 8.18 -7.61 11.69
CA CYS A 26 9.16 -7.56 12.78
C CYS A 26 8.51 -7.74 14.18
N GLY A 27 7.24 -7.35 14.29
CA GLY A 27 6.47 -7.28 15.52
C GLY A 27 5.12 -6.59 15.29
N GLU A 28 4.40 -6.35 16.38
CA GLU A 28 3.06 -5.75 16.33
C GLU A 28 3.07 -4.29 15.89
N GLU A 29 4.09 -3.52 16.28
CA GLU A 29 4.26 -2.12 15.83
C GLU A 29 4.34 -2.01 14.30
N CYS A 30 5.22 -2.80 13.67
CA CYS A 30 5.32 -2.88 12.20
C CYS A 30 3.97 -3.25 11.55
N ARG A 31 3.21 -4.17 12.17
CA ARG A 31 1.92 -4.65 11.66
C ARG A 31 0.83 -3.59 11.75
N GLU A 32 0.77 -2.85 12.86
CA GLU A 32 -0.20 -1.77 13.06
C GLU A 32 0.11 -0.57 12.16
N ALA A 33 1.39 -0.21 12.02
CA ALA A 33 1.82 0.87 11.16
C ALA A 33 1.53 0.58 9.68
N ASP A 34 1.70 -0.67 9.23
CA ASP A 34 1.34 -1.09 7.87
C ASP A 34 -0.17 -1.03 7.65
N ARG A 35 -0.97 -1.52 8.61
CA ARG A 35 -2.44 -1.41 8.55
C ARG A 35 -2.92 0.03 8.50
N GLU A 36 -2.27 0.95 9.23
CA GLU A 36 -2.60 2.37 9.19
C GLU A 36 -2.24 2.98 7.82
N ARG A 37 -1.06 2.63 7.26
CA ARG A 37 -0.66 3.02 5.91
C ARG A 37 -1.69 2.53 4.89
N ASP A 38 -2.03 1.25 4.91
CA ASP A 38 -3.04 0.66 4.03
C ASP A 38 -4.40 1.36 4.13
N ARG A 39 -4.81 1.72 5.34
CA ARG A 39 -6.08 2.45 5.55
C ARG A 39 -6.02 3.86 4.95
N LYS A 40 -4.89 4.56 5.11
CA LYS A 40 -4.68 5.89 4.50
C LYS A 40 -4.65 5.79 2.99
N ASP A 41 -3.96 4.81 2.43
CA ASP A 41 -3.87 4.61 0.98
C ASP A 41 -5.23 4.25 0.39
N ARG A 42 -5.99 3.34 1.02
CA ARG A 42 -7.38 3.07 0.62
C ARG A 42 -8.27 4.31 0.64
N ASN A 43 -8.14 5.16 1.65
CA ASN A 43 -8.92 6.41 1.69
C ASN A 43 -8.53 7.37 0.55
N LYS A 44 -7.23 7.44 0.21
CA LYS A 44 -6.74 8.25 -0.92
C LYS A 44 -7.26 7.71 -2.24
N ASP A 45 -7.25 6.40 -2.43
CA ASP A 45 -7.79 5.74 -3.62
C ASP A 45 -9.29 6.03 -3.78
N VAL A 46 -10.08 5.87 -2.72
CA VAL A 46 -11.52 6.18 -2.74
C VAL A 46 -11.76 7.64 -3.12
N MET A 47 -11.00 8.57 -2.53
CA MET A 47 -11.11 10.00 -2.86
C MET A 47 -10.73 10.27 -4.32
N PHE A 48 -9.66 9.66 -4.82
CA PHE A 48 -9.22 9.79 -6.20
C PHE A 48 -10.29 9.30 -7.18
N TYR A 49 -10.89 8.13 -6.93
CA TYR A 49 -11.96 7.61 -7.77
C TYR A 49 -13.22 8.47 -7.71
N ALA A 50 -13.60 8.97 -6.53
CA ALA A 50 -14.74 9.88 -6.39
C ALA A 50 -14.54 11.16 -7.22
N LEU A 51 -13.38 11.80 -7.12
CA LEU A 51 -13.04 12.99 -7.89
C LEU A 51 -13.00 12.70 -9.40
N SER A 52 -12.48 11.55 -9.79
CA SER A 52 -12.44 11.12 -11.19
C SER A 52 -13.85 10.98 -11.77
N ILE A 53 -14.77 10.33 -11.04
CA ILE A 53 -16.17 10.18 -11.46
C ILE A 53 -16.84 11.55 -11.58
N VAL A 54 -16.69 12.43 -10.59
CA VAL A 54 -17.25 13.79 -10.64
C VAL A 54 -16.73 14.56 -11.86
N THR A 55 -15.42 14.47 -12.13
CA THR A 55 -14.79 15.13 -13.27
C THR A 55 -15.37 14.64 -14.60
N ILE A 56 -15.53 13.32 -14.76
CA ILE A 56 -16.14 12.72 -15.96
C ILE A 56 -17.58 13.22 -16.14
N ILE A 57 -18.38 13.25 -15.07
CA ILE A 57 -19.77 13.74 -15.13
C ILE A 57 -19.81 15.20 -15.56
N VAL A 58 -18.94 16.05 -15.03
CA VAL A 58 -18.86 17.48 -15.40
C VAL A 58 -18.50 17.64 -16.87
N ILE A 59 -17.53 16.89 -17.38
CA ILE A 59 -17.13 16.95 -18.80
C ILE A 59 -18.28 16.53 -19.70
N ILE A 60 -18.97 15.43 -19.37
CA ILE A 60 -20.13 14.96 -20.15
C ILE A 60 -21.25 16.00 -20.12
N ALA A 61 -21.60 16.52 -18.94
CA ALA A 61 -22.63 17.53 -18.79
C ALA A 61 -22.30 18.81 -19.57
N ALA A 62 -21.05 19.29 -19.48
CA ALA A 62 -20.58 20.46 -20.23
C ALA A 62 -20.65 20.21 -21.75
N GLY A 63 -20.25 19.03 -22.21
CA GLY A 63 -20.35 18.64 -23.62
C GLY A 63 -21.78 18.44 -24.13
N LEU A 64 -22.75 18.13 -23.25
CA LEU A 64 -24.18 18.06 -23.59
C LEU A 64 -24.86 19.43 -23.59
N LEU A 65 -24.27 20.44 -22.93
CA LEU A 65 -24.78 21.80 -22.82
C LEU A 65 -24.22 22.76 -23.90
N LEU A 66 -23.17 22.35 -24.62
CA LEU A 66 -22.54 23.06 -25.73
C LEU A 66 -23.06 22.54 -27.08
#